data_AF-A0A6B1GVU9-F1
#
_entry.id   AF-A0A6B1GVU9-F1
#
_cell.length_a   1.000
_cell.length_b   1.000
_cell.length_c   1.000
_cell.angle_alpha   90.00
_cell.angle_beta   90.00
_cell.angle_gamma   90.00
#
_symmetry.space_group_name_H-M   'P 1'
#
loop_
_entity.id
_entity.type
_entity.pdbx_description
1 polymer ?
#
loop_
_entity_poly.entity_id
_entity_poly.type
_entity_poly.pdbx_seq_one_letter_code
_entity_poly.pdbx_strand_id
1 'polypeptide(L)'
;MKKASSTLAALPLFVALVAALFAMATWAQPTRPIYPVYEGYVPNDDGTAVLVFGYYNHNAVAVEVPAGEANGFDPGPADRGQPTVFEPGRHRNVCLVVLPADYEGNLSWSVTVGENTEKTTERGGIDTLYLIENISMAYRRAKQVDTAAAEQGVCLTPAPASTRSQP
;
A
#
# COMPACT_ATOMS: atom_id res chain seq x y z
N MET A 1 -62.10 45.74 -3.60
CA MET A 1 -61.33 45.39 -4.81
C MET A 1 -59.83 45.52 -4.51
N LYS A 2 -59.04 44.49 -4.87
CA LYS A 2 -57.55 44.47 -5.05
C LYS A 2 -56.72 44.61 -3.76
N LYS A 3 -55.65 43.84 -3.50
CA LYS A 3 -55.02 42.62 -4.04
C LYS A 3 -54.22 42.08 -2.84
N ALA A 4 -54.47 40.86 -2.37
CA ALA A 4 -53.60 40.24 -1.37
C ALA A 4 -52.29 39.85 -2.04
N SER A 5 -51.18 40.36 -1.51
CA SER A 5 -49.83 40.03 -1.95
C SER A 5 -49.56 38.56 -1.61
N SER A 6 -49.39 37.72 -2.63
CA SER A 6 -48.97 36.33 -2.46
C SER A 6 -47.45 36.27 -2.50
N THR A 7 -46.81 36.44 -1.34
CA THR A 7 -45.43 35.98 -1.12
C THR A 7 -45.51 34.59 -0.52
N LEU A 8 -45.68 33.57 -1.37
CA LEU A 8 -45.67 32.16 -0.96
C LEU A 8 -44.31 31.52 -1.31
N ALA A 9 -43.54 31.28 -0.24
CA ALA A 9 -42.78 30.06 0.01
C ALA A 9 -41.75 29.58 -1.04
N ALA A 10 -40.66 30.32 -1.25
CA ALA A 10 -39.43 29.78 -1.86
C ALA A 10 -38.49 29.07 -0.85
N LEU A 11 -38.75 29.22 0.46
CA LEU A 11 -37.86 28.78 1.54
C LEU A 11 -37.71 27.25 1.72
N PRO A 12 -38.76 26.41 1.62
CA PRO A 12 -38.61 24.97 1.85
C PRO A 12 -37.86 24.25 0.71
N LEU A 13 -37.95 24.78 -0.52
CA LEU A 13 -37.25 24.23 -1.68
C LEU A 13 -35.74 24.50 -1.62
N PHE A 14 -35.34 25.65 -1.07
CA PHE A 14 -33.92 26.00 -0.89
C PHE A 14 -33.25 25.14 0.19
N VAL A 15 -33.94 24.86 1.30
CA VAL A 15 -33.44 23.96 2.36
C VAL A 15 -33.32 22.52 1.87
N ALA A 16 -34.29 22.03 1.11
CA ALA A 16 -34.24 20.68 0.52
C ALA A 16 -33.09 20.54 -0.50
N LEU A 17 -32.81 21.58 -1.29
CA LEU A 17 -31.72 21.57 -2.26
C LEU A 17 -30.34 21.58 -1.58
N VAL A 18 -30.18 22.34 -0.49
CA VAL A 18 -28.93 22.36 0.30
C VAL A 18 -28.69 21.02 1.01
N ALA A 19 -29.74 20.37 1.54
CA ALA A 19 -29.63 19.05 2.15
C ALA A 19 -29.27 17.95 1.11
N ALA A 20 -29.81 18.02 -0.10
CA ALA A 20 -29.46 17.12 -1.20
C ALA A 20 -28.01 17.32 -1.67
N LEU A 21 -27.50 18.55 -1.68
CA LEU A 21 -26.10 18.86 -2.00
C LEU A 21 -25.13 18.34 -0.91
N PHE A 22 -25.52 18.35 0.36
CA PHE A 22 -24.73 17.75 1.45
C PHE A 22 -24.75 16.21 1.41
N ALA A 23 -25.84 15.58 0.96
CA ALA A 23 -25.92 14.13 0.79
C ALA A 23 -25.11 13.61 -0.42
N MET A 24 -24.76 14.48 -1.37
CA MET A 24 -23.87 14.16 -2.50
C MET A 24 -22.39 14.38 -2.19
N ALA A 25 -22.03 14.80 -0.98
CA ALA A 25 -20.68 14.59 -0.46
C ALA A 25 -20.54 13.11 -0.07
N THR A 26 -20.70 12.22 -1.04
CA THR A 26 -20.11 10.89 -0.95
C THR A 26 -18.60 11.14 -0.87
N TRP A 27 -18.07 11.15 0.35
CA TRP A 27 -16.67 10.84 0.57
C TRP A 27 -16.44 9.59 -0.25
N ALA A 28 -15.73 9.71 -1.37
CA ALA A 28 -15.58 8.64 -2.32
C ALA A 28 -15.02 7.45 -1.55
N GLN A 29 -15.89 6.48 -1.22
CA GLN A 29 -15.46 5.34 -0.45
C GLN A 29 -14.36 4.68 -1.27
N PRO A 30 -13.23 4.30 -0.68
CA PRO A 30 -12.17 3.64 -1.43
C PRO A 30 -12.68 2.27 -1.87
N THR A 31 -13.28 2.21 -3.05
CA THR A 31 -13.86 0.99 -3.63
C THR A 31 -12.93 0.34 -4.64
N ARG A 32 -11.78 0.98 -4.93
CA ARG A 32 -10.81 0.45 -5.88
C ARG A 32 -9.82 -0.45 -5.16
N PRO A 33 -9.34 -1.51 -5.83
CA PRO A 33 -8.31 -2.38 -5.28
C PRO A 33 -7.02 -1.63 -4.97
N ILE A 34 -6.28 -2.18 -4.01
CA ILE A 34 -4.87 -1.86 -3.76
C ILE A 34 -4.07 -3.07 -4.22
N TYR A 35 -3.15 -2.85 -5.16
CA TYR A 35 -2.34 -3.92 -5.71
C TYR A 35 -1.02 -4.02 -4.92
N PRO A 36 -0.81 -5.01 -4.05
CA PRO A 36 0.52 -5.30 -3.54
C PRO A 36 1.40 -5.82 -4.69
N VAL A 37 2.68 -5.48 -4.66
CA VAL A 37 3.64 -5.80 -5.71
C VAL A 37 4.86 -6.45 -5.10
N TYR A 38 5.19 -7.65 -5.57
CA TYR A 38 6.52 -8.22 -5.37
C TYR A 38 7.45 -7.60 -6.43
N GLU A 39 8.36 -6.73 -5.99
CA GLU A 39 9.29 -6.05 -6.89
C GLU A 39 10.47 -6.95 -7.28
N GLY A 40 10.72 -8.00 -6.49
CA GLY A 40 11.79 -8.97 -6.67
C GLY A 40 12.68 -9.11 -5.43
N TYR A 41 13.87 -9.69 -5.62
CA TYR A 41 14.83 -9.91 -4.54
C TYR A 41 16.23 -9.40 -4.89
N VAL A 42 17.03 -9.21 -3.83
CA VAL A 42 18.44 -8.85 -3.91
C VAL A 42 19.24 -9.83 -3.04
N PRO A 43 20.13 -10.64 -3.63
CA PRO A 43 20.97 -11.57 -2.86
C PRO A 43 22.13 -10.84 -2.19
N ASN A 44 22.60 -11.36 -1.06
CA ASN A 44 23.77 -10.90 -0.30
C ASN A 44 24.90 -11.93 -0.34
N ASP A 45 26.11 -11.45 -0.03
CA ASP A 45 27.33 -12.27 -0.14
C ASP A 45 27.40 -13.34 0.95
N ASP A 46 26.67 -13.14 2.07
CA ASP A 46 26.51 -14.09 3.17
C ASP A 46 25.45 -15.17 2.90
N GLY A 47 24.85 -15.18 1.70
CA GLY A 47 23.80 -16.11 1.29
C GLY A 47 22.38 -15.67 1.65
N THR A 48 22.21 -14.65 2.51
CA THR A 48 20.88 -14.08 2.77
C THR A 48 20.33 -13.36 1.53
N ALA A 49 19.03 -13.08 1.53
CA ALA A 49 18.42 -12.26 0.50
C ALA A 49 17.45 -11.25 1.11
N VAL A 50 17.25 -10.14 0.41
CA VAL A 50 16.23 -9.14 0.74
C VAL A 50 15.13 -9.20 -0.32
N LEU A 51 13.92 -9.57 0.09
CA LEU A 51 12.73 -9.42 -0.73
C LEU A 51 12.23 -7.98 -0.66
N VAL A 52 11.80 -7.44 -1.79
CA VAL A 52 11.33 -6.06 -1.88
C VAL A 52 9.88 -6.04 -2.33
N PHE A 53 9.04 -5.38 -1.53
CA PHE A 53 7.62 -5.19 -1.84
C PHE A 53 7.26 -3.72 -1.99
N GLY A 54 6.24 -3.49 -2.82
CA GLY A 54 5.62 -2.20 -3.11
C GLY A 54 4.10 -2.36 -3.17
N TYR A 55 3.39 -1.27 -3.45
CA TYR A 55 1.97 -1.32 -3.77
C TYR A 55 1.55 -0.22 -4.74
N TYR A 56 0.38 -0.38 -5.36
CA TYR A 56 -0.32 0.70 -6.06
C TYR A 56 -1.73 0.85 -5.50
N ASN A 57 -2.01 1.98 -4.85
CA ASN A 57 -3.35 2.37 -4.46
C ASN A 57 -4.04 3.13 -5.61
N HIS A 58 -5.08 2.54 -6.20
CA HIS A 58 -5.87 3.15 -7.27
C HIS A 58 -6.92 4.15 -6.78
N ASN A 59 -7.12 4.26 -5.47
CA ASN A 59 -8.00 5.25 -4.86
C ASN A 59 -7.34 6.64 -4.88
N ALA A 60 -8.16 7.68 -4.95
CA ALA A 60 -7.69 9.07 -4.93
C ALA A 60 -7.36 9.57 -3.52
N VAL A 61 -7.57 8.73 -2.50
CA VAL A 61 -7.39 9.03 -1.08
C VAL A 61 -6.60 7.90 -0.41
N ALA A 62 -5.99 8.21 0.74
CA ALA A 62 -5.37 7.20 1.57
C ALA A 62 -6.41 6.19 2.07
N VAL A 63 -6.00 4.93 2.18
CA VAL A 63 -6.85 3.84 2.66
C VAL A 63 -6.15 3.16 3.84
N GLU A 64 -6.85 3.02 4.95
CA GLU A 64 -6.34 2.31 6.12
C GLU A 64 -6.82 0.85 6.08
N VAL A 65 -5.86 -0.08 6.08
CA VAL A 65 -6.12 -1.52 6.18
C VAL A 65 -5.14 -2.09 7.22
N PRO A 66 -5.58 -2.32 8.48
CA PRO A 66 -4.73 -2.88 9.52
C PRO A 66 -4.17 -4.25 9.13
N ALA A 67 -2.97 -4.59 9.62
CA ALA A 67 -2.40 -5.91 9.41
C ALA A 67 -3.33 -7.02 9.96
N GLY A 68 -3.47 -8.10 9.21
CA GLY A 68 -4.40 -9.19 9.52
C GLY A 68 -4.93 -9.88 8.27
N GLU A 69 -6.15 -10.40 8.34
CA GLU A 69 -6.78 -11.16 7.25
C GLU A 69 -6.88 -10.36 5.94
N ALA A 70 -7.22 -9.07 6.05
CA ALA A 70 -7.35 -8.16 4.91
C ALA A 70 -6.02 -7.50 4.47
N ASN A 71 -4.93 -7.68 5.19
CA ASN A 71 -3.61 -7.11 4.86
C ASN A 71 -2.53 -7.99 5.49
N GLY A 72 -2.14 -9.04 4.78
CA GLY A 72 -1.39 -10.13 5.38
C GLY A 72 -0.42 -10.81 4.44
N PHE A 73 0.68 -11.29 5.01
CA PHE A 73 1.62 -12.17 4.33
C PHE A 73 1.31 -13.65 4.52
N ASP A 74 1.69 -14.44 3.51
CA ASP A 74 1.62 -15.90 3.52
C ASP A 74 2.88 -16.49 2.83
N PRO A 75 3.57 -17.46 3.45
CA PRO A 75 3.27 -18.09 4.73
C PRO A 75 3.42 -17.15 5.92
N GLY A 76 2.73 -17.48 7.01
CA GLY A 76 2.67 -16.64 8.21
C GLY A 76 4.02 -16.39 8.89
N PRO A 77 4.11 -15.40 9.80
CA PRO A 77 2.99 -14.60 10.30
C PRO A 77 2.40 -13.64 9.26
N ALA A 78 1.09 -13.38 9.39
CA ALA A 78 0.38 -12.47 8.50
C ALA A 78 0.83 -11.01 8.71
N ASP A 79 1.03 -10.62 9.97
CA ASP A 79 1.64 -9.34 10.31
C ASP A 79 3.17 -9.51 10.33
N ARG A 80 3.82 -8.78 9.42
CA ARG A 80 5.28 -8.64 9.36
C ARG A 80 5.68 -7.18 9.50
N GLY A 81 4.77 -6.25 9.83
CA GLY A 81 5.05 -4.81 9.87
C GLY A 81 4.87 -4.09 8.52
N GLN A 82 4.11 -4.68 7.59
CA GLN A 82 3.71 -4.02 6.35
C GLN A 82 2.97 -2.70 6.59
N PRO A 83 2.95 -1.78 5.60
CA PRO A 83 2.12 -0.58 5.67
C PRO A 83 0.66 -0.89 5.99
N THR A 84 0.09 -0.12 6.90
CA THR A 84 -1.35 -0.15 7.23
C THR A 84 -2.10 1.06 6.69
N VAL A 85 -1.38 2.09 6.25
CA VAL A 85 -1.92 3.27 5.57
C VAL A 85 -1.35 3.30 4.15
N PHE A 86 -2.24 3.18 3.16
CA PHE A 86 -1.87 3.12 1.75
C PHE A 86 -2.18 4.46 1.09
N GLU A 87 -1.16 5.25 0.85
CA GLU A 87 -1.27 6.54 0.18
C GLU A 87 -1.60 6.37 -1.32
N PRO A 88 -2.31 7.30 -1.97
CA PRO A 88 -2.59 7.24 -3.41
C PRO A 88 -1.31 7.04 -4.24
N GLY A 89 -1.42 6.31 -5.35
CA GLY A 89 -0.30 6.16 -6.28
C GLY A 89 0.57 4.93 -6.05
N ARG A 90 1.64 4.83 -6.84
CA ARG A 90 2.62 3.73 -6.79
C ARG A 90 3.71 4.04 -5.76
N HIS A 91 3.81 3.18 -4.75
CA HIS A 91 4.83 3.25 -3.72
C HIS A 91 5.72 2.02 -3.82
N ARG A 92 7.01 2.24 -4.07
CA ARG A 92 8.01 1.16 -4.27
C ARG A 92 8.92 1.05 -3.07
N ASN A 93 9.36 -0.17 -2.75
CA ASN A 93 10.31 -0.45 -1.66
C ASN A 93 9.78 0.00 -0.30
N VAL A 94 8.50 -0.23 -0.04
CA VAL A 94 7.87 0.14 1.24
C VAL A 94 8.13 -0.91 2.31
N CYS A 95 8.51 -2.11 1.88
CA CYS A 95 8.70 -3.24 2.76
C CYS A 95 9.87 -4.08 2.26
N LEU A 96 10.91 -4.20 3.07
CA LEU A 96 12.11 -4.97 2.78
C LEU A 96 12.21 -6.10 3.79
N VAL A 97 12.09 -7.33 3.32
CA VAL A 97 12.07 -8.53 4.18
C VAL A 97 13.39 -9.27 4.00
N VAL A 98 14.16 -9.39 5.07
CA VAL A 98 15.38 -10.21 5.07
C VAL A 98 14.99 -11.67 5.26
N LEU A 99 15.54 -12.54 4.41
CA LEU A 99 15.39 -13.98 4.49
C LEU A 99 16.74 -14.64 4.81
N PRO A 100 16.74 -15.71 5.61
CA PRO A 100 17.96 -16.45 5.92
C PRO A 100 18.49 -17.18 4.68
N ALA A 101 19.77 -17.54 4.72
CA ALA A 101 20.45 -18.14 3.58
C ALA A 101 19.92 -19.52 3.16
N ASP A 102 19.25 -20.23 4.08
CA ASP A 102 18.61 -21.52 3.87
C ASP A 102 17.11 -21.42 3.59
N TYR A 103 16.59 -20.20 3.35
CA TYR A 103 15.17 -20.03 3.06
C TYR A 103 14.79 -20.67 1.72
N GLU A 104 13.85 -21.60 1.78
CA GLU A 104 13.20 -22.20 0.62
C GLU A 104 11.72 -21.81 0.62
N GLY A 105 11.22 -21.32 -0.52
CA GLY A 105 9.80 -21.05 -0.72
C GLY A 105 9.50 -19.65 -1.27
N ASN A 106 8.23 -19.28 -1.17
CA ASN A 106 7.71 -18.00 -1.64
C ASN A 106 7.10 -17.25 -0.47
N LEU A 107 7.21 -15.92 -0.50
CA LEU A 107 6.48 -15.04 0.39
C LEU A 107 5.54 -14.14 -0.43
N SER A 108 4.27 -14.15 -0.09
CA SER A 108 3.24 -13.43 -0.82
C SER A 108 2.50 -12.45 0.10
N TRP A 109 2.12 -11.30 -0.43
CA TRP A 109 1.37 -10.27 0.29
C TRP A 109 -0.01 -10.10 -0.35
N SER A 110 -1.06 -10.07 0.47
CA SER A 110 -2.44 -9.86 0.06
C SER A 110 -3.03 -8.62 0.74
N VAL A 111 -3.83 -7.85 -0.01
CA VAL A 111 -4.59 -6.70 0.50
C VAL A 111 -6.03 -6.78 0.01
N THR A 112 -6.99 -6.59 0.91
CA THR A 112 -8.43 -6.60 0.65
C THR A 112 -9.03 -5.23 0.96
N VAL A 113 -9.73 -4.65 -0.01
CA VAL A 113 -10.47 -3.40 0.13
C VAL A 113 -11.90 -3.61 -0.39
N GLY A 114 -12.87 -3.61 0.54
CA GLY A 114 -14.24 -4.02 0.24
C GLY A 114 -14.26 -5.49 -0.19
N GLU A 115 -14.79 -5.76 -1.39
CA GLU A 115 -14.83 -7.12 -1.97
C GLU A 115 -13.60 -7.45 -2.85
N ASN A 116 -12.70 -6.48 -3.05
CA ASN A 116 -11.54 -6.67 -3.92
C ASN A 116 -10.37 -7.18 -3.10
N THR A 117 -9.89 -8.38 -3.39
CA THR A 117 -8.66 -8.94 -2.82
C THR A 117 -7.62 -9.07 -3.91
N GLU A 118 -6.47 -8.45 -3.72
CA GLU A 118 -5.32 -8.54 -4.62
C GLU A 118 -4.12 -9.14 -3.89
N LYS A 119 -3.37 -9.99 -4.59
CA LYS A 119 -2.22 -10.71 -4.05
C LYS A 119 -1.02 -10.58 -4.98
N THR A 120 0.19 -10.55 -4.42
CA THR A 120 1.42 -10.63 -5.20
C THR A 120 1.51 -11.97 -5.93
N THR A 121 2.42 -12.07 -6.92
CA THR A 121 2.72 -13.34 -7.58
C THR A 121 3.00 -14.47 -6.59
N GLU A 122 2.53 -15.67 -6.92
CA GLU A 122 2.79 -16.89 -6.13
C GLU A 122 4.27 -17.29 -6.16
N ARG A 123 5.05 -16.78 -7.12
CA ARG A 123 6.52 -16.92 -7.18
C ARG A 123 7.26 -15.81 -6.43
N GLY A 124 6.71 -15.35 -5.31
CA GLY A 124 7.27 -14.29 -4.47
C GLY A 124 8.58 -14.63 -3.75
N GLY A 125 9.29 -15.68 -4.19
CA GLY A 125 10.55 -16.17 -3.63
C GLY A 125 11.78 -15.80 -4.48
N ILE A 126 12.87 -16.52 -4.24
CA ILE A 126 14.18 -16.30 -4.87
C ILE A 126 14.24 -17.04 -6.22
N ASP A 127 13.49 -16.57 -7.21
CA ASP A 127 13.56 -17.04 -8.60
C ASP A 127 14.35 -16.02 -9.43
N THR A 128 15.39 -16.46 -10.14
CA THR A 128 16.29 -15.62 -10.96
C THR A 128 15.56 -14.66 -11.91
N LEU A 129 14.33 -14.98 -12.33
CA LEU A 129 13.50 -14.08 -13.14
C LEU A 129 13.12 -12.78 -12.43
N TYR A 130 13.18 -12.75 -11.10
CA TYR A 130 12.87 -11.61 -10.24
C TYR A 130 14.11 -11.04 -9.54
N LEU A 131 15.31 -11.34 -10.04
CA LEU A 131 16.53 -10.70 -9.57
C LEU A 131 16.48 -9.20 -9.89
N ILE A 132 16.59 -8.38 -8.86
CA ILE A 132 16.65 -6.94 -9.02
C ILE A 132 18.08 -6.54 -9.42
N GLU A 133 18.22 -5.94 -10.61
CA GLU A 133 19.51 -5.49 -11.12
C GLU A 133 20.12 -4.34 -10.29
N ASN A 134 21.45 -4.27 -10.31
CA ASN A 134 22.26 -3.38 -9.47
C ASN A 134 22.09 -1.87 -9.78
N ILE A 135 21.48 -1.53 -10.91
CA ILE A 135 21.23 -0.14 -11.31
C ILE A 135 20.00 0.48 -10.61
N SER A 136 19.13 -0.35 -10.03
CA SER A 136 17.86 0.09 -9.46
C SER A 136 17.99 0.73 -8.08
N MET A 137 17.06 1.63 -7.74
CA MET A 137 16.98 2.15 -6.36
C MET A 137 16.61 1.06 -5.35
N ALA A 138 15.85 0.05 -5.78
CA ALA A 138 15.49 -1.11 -4.96
C ALA A 138 16.75 -1.85 -4.51
N TYR A 139 17.67 -2.13 -5.44
CA TYR A 139 18.96 -2.74 -5.14
C TYR A 139 19.76 -1.91 -4.13
N ARG A 140 19.89 -0.61 -4.37
CA ARG A 140 20.65 0.27 -3.46
C ARG A 140 20.08 0.29 -2.04
N ARG A 141 18.76 0.28 -1.89
CA ARG A 141 18.10 0.23 -0.57
C ARG A 141 18.28 -1.11 0.10
N ALA A 142 18.08 -2.21 -0.64
CA ALA A 142 18.32 -3.56 -0.12
C ALA A 142 19.76 -3.73 0.38
N LYS A 143 20.75 -3.21 -0.35
CA LYS A 143 22.17 -3.23 0.05
C LYS A 143 22.53 -2.32 1.23
N GLN A 144 21.63 -1.44 1.66
CA GLN A 144 21.80 -0.62 2.86
C GLN A 144 21.17 -1.25 4.11
N VAL A 145 20.44 -2.36 3.96
CA VAL A 145 19.90 -3.10 5.10
C VAL A 145 21.06 -3.77 5.84
N ASP A 146 21.17 -3.54 7.14
CA ASP A 146 22.03 -4.32 8.02
C ASP A 146 21.39 -5.69 8.25
N THR A 147 21.78 -6.66 7.43
CA THR A 147 21.21 -8.02 7.46
C THR A 147 21.57 -8.80 8.72
N ALA A 148 22.66 -8.42 9.39
CA ALA A 148 23.08 -9.05 10.64
C ALA A 148 22.24 -8.57 11.84
N ALA A 149 21.78 -7.32 11.80
CA ALA A 149 20.92 -6.75 12.84
C ALA A 149 19.41 -6.87 12.54
N ALA A 150 19.03 -7.12 11.28
CA ALA A 150 17.64 -7.21 10.86
C ALA A 150 16.92 -8.44 11.45
N GLU A 151 15.71 -8.23 11.95
CA GLU A 151 14.81 -9.32 12.29
C GLU A 151 14.33 -10.02 11.01
N GLN A 152 14.54 -11.33 10.95
CA GLN A 152 14.23 -12.14 9.77
C GLN A 152 12.73 -12.21 9.54
N GLY A 153 12.31 -12.11 8.28
CA GLY A 153 10.90 -12.18 7.92
C GLY A 153 10.08 -10.95 8.33
N VAL A 154 10.68 -9.90 8.90
CA VAL A 154 10.00 -8.65 9.26
C VAL A 154 10.22 -7.60 8.18
N CYS A 155 9.16 -6.86 7.92
CA CYS A 155 9.09 -5.76 6.99
C CYS A 155 9.86 -4.55 7.54
N LEU A 156 11.05 -4.32 7.00
CA LEU A 156 11.79 -3.11 7.25
C LEU A 156 11.23 -2.01 6.34
N THR A 157 10.58 -1.01 6.94
CA THR A 157 10.20 0.20 6.22
C THR A 157 11.45 1.08 6.14
N PRO A 158 12.04 1.30 4.95
CA PRO A 158 13.15 2.22 4.84
C PRO A 158 12.67 3.62 5.22
N ALA A 159 13.48 4.34 6.00
CA ALA A 159 13.21 5.73 6.29
C ALA A 159 12.97 6.48 4.96
N PRO A 160 11.99 7.42 4.92
CA PRO A 160 11.78 8.21 3.72
C PRO A 160 13.13 8.80 3.31
N ALA A 161 13.44 8.73 2.01
CA ALA A 161 14.67 9.32 1.51
C ALA A 161 14.68 10.77 2.00
N SER A 162 15.63 11.13 2.86
CA SER A 162 15.76 12.51 3.35
C SER A 162 15.65 13.39 2.13
N THR A 163 14.69 14.32 2.11
CA THR A 163 14.60 15.34 1.07
C THR A 163 15.95 16.01 1.05
N ARG A 164 16.83 15.58 0.13
CA ARG A 164 18.09 16.23 -0.13
C ARG A 164 17.64 17.58 -0.64
N SER A 165 17.75 18.61 0.21
CA SER A 165 17.56 19.99 -0.19
C SER A 165 18.35 20.15 -1.49
N GLN A 166 17.65 20.30 -2.61
CA GLN A 166 18.29 20.57 -3.88
C GLN A 166 19.12 21.85 -3.67
N PRO A 167 20.41 21.86 -4.04
CA PRO A 167 21.17 23.11 -4.03
C PRO A 167 20.58 24.12 -5.01
#